data_AF-A0A383B9U3-F1
#
_entry.id   AF-A0A383B9U3-F1
#
_cell.length_a   1.000
_cell.length_b   1.000
_cell.length_c   1.000
_cell.angle_alpha   90.00
_cell.angle_beta   90.00
_cell.angle_gamma   90.00
#
_symmetry.space_group_name_H-M   'P 1'
#
loop_
_entity.id
_entity.type
_entity.pdbx_description
1 polymer ?
#
loop_
_entity_poly.entity_id
_entity_poly.type
_entity_poly.pdbx_seq_one_letter_code
_entity_poly.pdbx_strand_id
1 'polypeptide(L)'
;MIIALKITLIFQAAFIFYLFGKYKKIPHSARDIFFVVVNAGCLFLAGGLIKNNYFLIKGGLFILIVHALIDAHFLISKYQNNKSIEKEKEKEESNARE
;
A
#
# COMPACT_ATOMS: atom_id res chain seq x y z
N MET A 1 3.76 -8.22 -22.10
CA MET A 1 3.64 -7.02 -21.24
C MET A 1 2.19 -6.59 -21.00
N ILE A 2 1.36 -6.37 -22.02
CA ILE A 2 -0.04 -5.94 -21.80
C ILE A 2 -0.85 -6.95 -20.98
N ILE A 3 -0.77 -8.24 -21.32
CA ILE A 3 -1.45 -9.31 -20.56
C ILE A 3 -0.93 -9.35 -19.12
N ALA A 4 0.40 -9.29 -18.93
CA ALA A 4 1.01 -9.25 -17.61
C ALA A 4 0.50 -8.06 -16.78
N LEU A 5 0.43 -6.86 -17.35
CA LEU A 5 -0.13 -5.68 -16.69
C LEU A 5 -1.58 -5.92 -16.25
N LYS A 6 -2.43 -6.48 -17.12
CA LYS A 6 -3.83 -6.78 -16.77
C LYS A 6 -3.91 -7.75 -15.58
N ILE A 7 -3.10 -8.80 -15.59
CA ILE A 7 -3.05 -9.77 -14.48
C ILE A 7 -2.56 -9.08 -13.20
N THR A 8 -1.53 -8.25 -13.28
CA THR A 8 -1.02 -7.50 -12.12
C THR A 8 -2.08 -6.56 -11.54
N LEU A 9 -2.86 -5.88 -12.38
CA LEU A 9 -3.95 -5.01 -11.92
C LEU A 9 -5.05 -5.79 -11.20
N ILE A 10 -5.47 -6.94 -11.75
CA ILE A 10 -6.47 -7.81 -11.12
C ILE A 10 -5.94 -8.34 -9.78
N PHE A 11 -4.70 -8.81 -9.76
CA PHE A 11 -4.04 -9.28 -8.54
C PHE A 11 -3.96 -8.17 -7.48
N GLN A 12 -3.50 -6.97 -7.85
CA GLN A 12 -3.39 -5.84 -6.93
C GLN A 12 -4.76 -5.47 -6.34
N ALA A 13 -5.81 -5.40 -7.18
CA ALA A 13 -7.16 -5.11 -6.70
C ALA A 13 -7.65 -6.19 -5.73
N ALA A 14 -7.60 -7.47 -6.13
CA ALA A 14 -8.02 -8.58 -5.29
C ALA A 14 -7.26 -8.64 -3.96
N PHE A 15 -5.95 -8.40 -4.01
CA PHE A 15 -5.09 -8.42 -2.83
C PHE A 15 -5.41 -7.27 -1.86
N ILE A 16 -5.63 -6.06 -2.37
CA ILE A 16 -6.06 -4.92 -1.55
C ILE A 16 -7.41 -5.23 -0.89
N PHE A 17 -8.40 -5.69 -1.67
CA PHE A 17 -9.72 -6.05 -1.14
C PHE A 17 -9.62 -7.14 -0.08
N TYR A 18 -8.80 -8.17 -0.29
CA TYR A 18 -8.57 -9.22 0.69
C TYR A 18 -8.00 -8.68 2.00
N LEU A 19 -6.97 -7.83 1.92
CA LEU A 19 -6.32 -7.30 3.12
C LEU A 19 -7.24 -6.38 3.92
N PHE A 20 -7.95 -5.47 3.25
CA PHE A 20 -8.90 -4.60 3.92
C PHE A 20 -10.12 -5.38 4.45
N GLY A 21 -10.60 -6.39 3.74
CA GLY A 21 -11.71 -7.23 4.19
C GLY A 21 -11.36 -8.07 5.43
N LYS A 22 -10.20 -8.72 5.42
CA LYS A 22 -9.80 -9.64 6.50
C LYS A 22 -9.18 -8.93 7.70
N TYR A 23 -8.30 -7.96 7.47
CA TYR A 23 -7.47 -7.35 8.51
C TYR A 23 -7.89 -5.91 8.85
N LYS A 24 -8.79 -5.29 8.09
CA LYS A 24 -9.18 -3.86 8.17
C LYS A 24 -8.03 -2.85 7.98
N LYS A 25 -6.80 -3.34 7.81
CA LYS A 25 -5.57 -2.59 7.59
C LYS A 25 -4.60 -3.45 6.80
N ILE A 26 -3.55 -2.84 6.28
CA ILE A 26 -2.49 -3.57 5.58
C ILE A 26 -1.48 -4.08 6.62
N PRO A 27 -1.34 -5.42 6.80
CA PRO A 27 -0.39 -5.99 7.76
C PRO A 27 1.05 -5.81 7.26
N HIS A 28 2.00 -5.77 8.19
CA HIS A 28 3.40 -5.57 7.86
C HIS A 28 3.95 -6.67 6.93
N SER A 29 3.52 -7.91 7.13
CA SER A 29 3.89 -9.06 6.28
C SER A 29 3.41 -8.94 4.83
N ALA A 30 2.38 -8.14 4.54
CA ALA A 30 1.92 -7.92 3.17
C ALA A 30 2.73 -6.86 2.42
N ARG A 31 3.61 -6.11 3.11
CA ARG A 31 4.42 -5.06 2.47
C ARG A 31 5.42 -5.62 1.47
N ASP A 32 5.98 -6.79 1.72
CA ASP A 32 6.92 -7.42 0.78
C ASP A 32 6.25 -7.69 -0.57
N ILE A 33 4.99 -8.12 -0.55
CA ILE A 33 4.20 -8.33 -1.77
C ILE A 33 3.94 -7.00 -2.47
N PHE A 34 3.58 -5.95 -1.73
CA PHE A 34 3.40 -4.63 -2.32
C PHE A 34 4.70 -4.04 -2.90
N PHE A 35 5.85 -4.34 -2.29
CA PHE A 35 7.15 -3.98 -2.82
C PHE A 35 7.44 -4.68 -4.16
N VAL A 36 7.08 -5.96 -4.30
CA VAL A 36 7.19 -6.64 -5.60
C VAL A 36 6.25 -6.00 -6.63
N VAL A 37 5.02 -5.68 -6.24
CA VAL A 37 4.02 -5.04 -7.12
C VAL A 37 4.48 -3.66 -7.58
N VAL A 38 5.06 -2.82 -6.71
CA VAL A 38 5.53 -1.49 -7.10
C VAL A 38 6.69 -1.56 -8.10
N ASN A 39 7.62 -2.52 -7.91
CA ASN A 39 8.71 -2.76 -8.86
C ASN A 39 8.17 -3.25 -10.22
N ALA A 40 7.14 -4.10 -10.23
CA ALA A 40 6.44 -4.45 -11.46
C ALA A 40 5.79 -3.22 -12.12
N GLY A 41 5.21 -2.30 -11.34
CA GLY A 41 4.72 -1.00 -11.80
C GLY A 41 5.80 -0.17 -12.50
N CYS A 42 6.99 -0.06 -11.91
CA CYS A 42 8.15 0.59 -12.53
C CYS A 42 8.55 -0.08 -13.86
N LEU A 43 8.55 -1.42 -13.91
CA LEU A 43 8.87 -2.17 -15.11
C LEU A 43 7.84 -1.92 -16.23
N PHE A 44 6.55 -1.87 -15.91
CA PHE A 44 5.51 -1.53 -16.89
C PHE A 44 5.61 -0.09 -17.38
N LEU A 45 5.93 0.86 -16.49
CA LEU A 45 6.13 2.25 -16.85
C LEU A 45 7.33 2.41 -17.81
N ALA A 46 8.49 1.85 -17.44
CA ALA A 46 9.69 1.88 -18.27
C ALA A 46 9.46 1.17 -19.62
N GLY A 47 8.87 -0.02 -19.59
CA GLY A 47 8.53 -0.76 -20.81
C GLY A 47 7.51 -0.04 -21.69
N GLY A 48 6.59 0.70 -21.08
CA GLY A 48 5.63 1.55 -21.78
C GLY A 48 6.30 2.75 -22.46
N LEU A 49 7.20 3.44 -21.78
CA LEU A 49 7.97 4.56 -22.34
C LEU A 49 8.84 4.11 -23.51
N ILE A 50 9.61 3.03 -23.35
CA ILE A 50 10.50 2.50 -24.41
C ILE A 50 9.72 2.10 -25.66
N LYS A 51 8.54 1.50 -25.49
CA LYS A 51 7.69 1.05 -26.61
C LYS A 51 6.66 2.08 -27.07
N ASN A 52 6.70 3.30 -26.54
CA ASN A 52 5.69 4.34 -26.73
C ASN A 52 4.25 3.81 -26.60
N ASN A 53 4.01 2.93 -25.63
CA ASN A 53 2.73 2.27 -25.41
C ASN A 53 2.00 2.92 -24.23
N TYR A 54 0.97 3.71 -24.56
CA TYR A 54 0.25 4.50 -23.59
C TYR A 54 -0.52 3.67 -22.54
N PHE A 55 -1.01 2.48 -22.91
CA PHE A 55 -1.69 1.58 -21.97
C PHE A 55 -0.74 1.10 -20.88
N LEU A 56 0.50 0.75 -21.24
CA LEU A 56 1.53 0.35 -20.29
C LEU A 56 1.97 1.50 -19.39
N ILE A 57 2.13 2.70 -19.95
CA ILE A 57 2.48 3.91 -19.17
C ILE A 57 1.40 4.18 -18.12
N LYS A 58 0.12 4.22 -18.52
CA LYS A 58 -1.00 4.45 -17.60
C LYS A 58 -1.09 3.37 -16.53
N GLY A 59 -0.94 2.10 -16.92
CA GLY A 59 -1.00 0.98 -15.97
C GLY A 59 0.13 1.00 -14.96
N GLY A 60 1.36 1.26 -15.40
CA GLY A 60 2.51 1.42 -14.52
C GLY A 60 2.30 2.57 -13.53
N LEU A 61 1.89 3.74 -14.02
CA LEU A 61 1.61 4.91 -13.18
C LEU A 61 0.49 4.64 -12.16
N PHE A 62 -0.57 3.95 -12.57
CA PHE A 62 -1.66 3.56 -11.68
C PHE A 62 -1.18 2.67 -10.53
N ILE A 63 -0.35 1.67 -10.82
CA ILE A 63 0.22 0.78 -9.79
C ILE A 63 1.01 1.61 -8.76
N LEU A 64 1.83 2.57 -9.22
CA LEU A 64 2.61 3.45 -8.35
C LEU A 64 1.73 4.33 -7.47
N ILE A 65 0.68 4.95 -8.03
CA ILE A 65 -0.25 5.80 -7.27
C ILE A 65 -0.96 4.99 -6.18
N VAL A 66 -1.45 3.80 -6.51
CA VAL A 66 -2.11 2.93 -5.53
C VAL A 66 -1.14 2.53 -4.42
N HIS A 67 0.12 2.26 -4.76
CA HIS A 67 1.15 1.96 -3.75
C HIS A 67 1.40 3.16 -2.82
N ALA A 68 1.50 4.37 -3.36
CA ALA A 68 1.65 5.58 -2.56
C ALA A 68 0.48 5.80 -1.58
N LEU A 69 -0.76 5.52 -2.02
CA LEU A 69 -1.94 5.59 -1.16
C LEU A 69 -1.89 4.55 -0.03
N ILE A 70 -1.40 3.35 -0.33
CA ILE A 70 -1.20 2.28 0.66
C ILE A 70 -0.19 2.69 1.72
N ASP A 71 0.97 3.22 1.31
CA ASP A 71 1.99 3.69 2.24
C ASP A 71 1.48 4.87 3.08
N ALA A 72 0.72 5.80 2.49
CA ALA A 72 0.08 6.89 3.22
C ALA A 72 -0.89 6.36 4.29
N HIS A 73 -1.76 5.41 3.92
CA HIS A 73 -2.67 4.77 4.87
C HIS A 73 -1.93 4.06 6.00
N PHE A 74 -0.84 3.35 5.68
CA PHE A 74 -0.02 2.67 6.68
C PHE A 74 0.64 3.66 7.64
N LEU A 75 1.21 4.75 7.13
CA LEU A 75 1.84 5.79 7.94
C LEU A 75 0.83 6.45 8.90
N ILE A 76 -0.35 6.82 8.38
CA ILE A 76 -1.42 7.40 9.18
C ILE A 76 -1.89 6.42 10.26
N SER A 77 -2.11 5.16 9.91
CA SER A 77 -2.51 4.11 10.85
C SER A 77 -1.48 3.93 11.97
N LYS A 78 -0.19 3.93 11.64
CA LYS A 78 0.89 3.82 12.62
C LYS A 78 0.94 5.04 13.54
N TYR A 79 0.78 6.24 12.98
CA TYR A 79 0.74 7.48 13.77
C TYR A 79 -0.44 7.49 14.75
N GLN A 80 -1.64 7.08 14.31
CA GLN A 80 -2.82 6.99 15.16
C GLN A 80 -2.62 6.00 16.32
N ASN A 81 -2.06 4.82 16.05
CA ASN A 81 -1.75 3.83 17.09
C ASN A 81 -0.73 4.35 18.10
N ASN A 82 0.33 5.03 17.66
CA ASN A 82 1.32 5.59 18.58
C ASN A 82 0.68 6.67 19.47
N LYS A 83 -0.15 7.53 18.89
CA LYS A 83 -0.87 8.58 19.63
C LYS A 83 -1.87 8.04 20.64
N SER A 84 -2.54 6.91 20.36
CA SER A 84 -3.42 6.28 21.34
C SER A 84 -2.66 5.67 22.50
N ILE A 85 -1.51 5.03 22.24
CA ILE A 85 -0.64 4.46 23.27
C ILE A 85 -0.11 5.55 24.20
N GLU A 86 0.32 6.69 23.64
CA GLU A 86 0.81 7.84 24.42
C GLU A 86 -0.26 8.36 25.40
N LYS A 87 -1.51 8.51 24.92
CA LYS A 87 -2.64 8.93 25.75
C LYS A 87 -3.02 7.91 26.83
N GLU A 88 -2.89 6.62 26.56
CA GLU A 88 -3.12 5.58 27.57
C GLU A 88 -2.07 5.64 28.68
N LYS A 89 -0.80 5.83 28.33
CA LYS A 89 0.28 6.00 29.32
C LYS A 89 0.09 7.25 30.19
N GLU A 90 -0.29 8.37 29.58
CA GLU A 90 -0.58 9.61 30.34
C GLU A 90 -1.73 9.43 31.34
N LYS A 91 -2.76 8.65 30.98
CA LYS A 91 -3.87 8.31 31.88
C LYS A 91 -3.47 7.38 33.02
N GLU A 92 -2.62 6.38 32.75
CA GLU A 92 -2.11 5.48 33.78
C GLU A 92 -1.22 6.24 34.78
N GLU A 93 -0.36 7.14 34.30
CA GLU A 93 0.47 7.99 35.16
C GLU A 93 -0.35 9.00 35.99
N SER A 94 -1.47 9.52 35.47
CA SER A 94 -2.34 10.40 36.26
C SER A 94 -3.10 9.64 37.33
N ASN A 95 -3.64 8.45 37.02
CA ASN A 95 -4.37 7.62 37.98
C ASN A 95 -3.46 7.03 39.07
N ALA A 96 -2.16 6.84 38.81
CA ALA A 96 -1.21 6.36 39.81
C ALA A 96 -0.75 7.44 40.80
N ARG A 97 -1.11 8.70 40.56
CA ARG A 97 -0.74 9.86 41.39
C ARG A 97 -1.91 10.40 42.25
N GLU A 98 -3.13 9.89 42.06
CA GLU A 98 -4.29 10.06 42.96
C GLU A 98 -4.35 8.95 44.01
#